data_AF-L5LYT1-F1
#
_entry.id   AF-L5LYT1-F1
#
_cell.length_a   1.000
_cell.length_b   1.000
_cell.length_c   1.000
_cell.angle_alpha   90.00
_cell.angle_beta   90.00
_cell.angle_gamma   90.00
#
_symmetry.space_group_name_H-M   'P 1'
#
loop_
_entity.id
_entity.type
_entity.pdbx_description
1 polymer ?
#
loop_
_entity_poly.entity_id
_entity_poly.type
_entity_poly.pdbx_seq_one_letter_code
_entity_poly.pdbx_strand_id
1 'polypeptide(L)'
;MQLLKDVAGNDTYRINNKYDETYPPLPMEEVMQRSEFVIGQEVEYDVLVNNCEHFVTLLRYGEGVSEQANRAISTIGLVTAVAGAFSFLGLFSKRQRVKYY
;
A
#
# COMPACT_ATOMS: atom_id res chain seq x y z
N MET A 1 11.02 18.24 13.70
CA MET A 1 11.08 16.89 14.29
C MET A 1 10.25 16.88 15.57
N GLN A 2 9.40 15.87 15.78
CA GLN A 2 8.55 15.75 16.98
C GLN A 2 9.08 14.64 17.89
N LEU A 3 8.86 14.75 19.21
CA LEU A 3 9.22 13.67 20.14
C LEU A 3 8.22 12.52 20.03
N LEU A 4 8.69 11.28 20.17
CA LEU A 4 7.82 10.10 20.10
C LEU A 4 6.66 10.16 21.11
N LYS A 5 6.91 10.68 22.32
CA LYS A 5 5.86 10.87 23.34
C LYS A 5 4.77 11.84 22.91
N ASP A 6 5.09 12.82 22.07
CA ASP A 6 4.13 13.81 21.59
C ASP A 6 3.32 13.24 20.42
N VAL A 7 3.95 12.42 19.57
CA VAL A 7 3.30 11.73 18.44
C VAL A 7 2.39 10.60 18.93
N ALA A 8 2.85 9.78 19.88
CA ALA A 8 2.07 8.66 20.43
C ALA A 8 1.01 9.12 21.43
N GLY A 9 1.23 10.24 22.14
CA GLY A 9 0.33 10.71 23.18
C GLY A 9 0.13 9.66 24.28
N ASN A 10 -1.13 9.25 24.49
CA ASN A 10 -1.50 8.22 25.46
C ASN A 10 -1.62 6.82 24.85
N ASP A 11 -1.42 6.67 23.54
CA ASP A 11 -1.55 5.39 22.87
C ASP A 11 -0.31 4.52 23.08
N THR A 12 -0.51 3.20 23.09
CA THR A 12 0.60 2.24 23.12
C THR A 12 1.31 2.19 21.77
N TYR A 13 2.63 2.02 21.78
CA TYR A 13 3.44 1.84 20.58
C TYR A 13 4.38 0.64 20.74
N ARG A 14 4.90 0.15 19.61
CA ARG A 14 5.91 -0.91 19.57
C ARG A 14 6.85 -0.66 18.40
N ILE A 15 8.09 -1.14 18.54
CA ILE A 15 9.00 -1.22 17.40
C ILE A 15 8.49 -2.33 16.47
N ASN A 16 8.39 -2.04 15.16
CA ASN A 16 7.89 -2.98 14.18
C ASN A 16 8.68 -2.88 12.87
N ASN A 17 9.86 -3.49 12.84
CA ASN A 17 10.65 -3.61 11.61
C ASN A 17 10.09 -4.75 10.75
N LYS A 18 8.89 -4.54 10.22
CA LYS A 18 8.01 -5.56 9.64
C LYS A 18 8.66 -6.44 8.57
N TYR A 19 9.65 -5.90 7.85
CA TYR A 19 10.20 -6.52 6.65
C TYR A 19 11.69 -6.90 6.77
N ASP A 20 12.31 -6.82 7.95
CA ASP A 20 13.75 -7.12 8.12
C ASP A 20 14.13 -8.56 7.72
N GLU A 21 13.18 -9.50 7.78
CA GLU A 21 13.40 -10.89 7.36
C GLU A 21 13.38 -11.05 5.83
N THR A 22 12.78 -10.11 5.10
CA THR A 22 12.59 -10.19 3.64
C THR A 22 13.46 -9.17 2.89
N TYR A 23 13.70 -8.00 3.49
CA TYR A 23 14.49 -6.91 2.92
C TYR A 23 15.59 -6.53 3.90
N PRO A 24 16.88 -6.54 3.47
CA PRO A 24 17.95 -6.07 4.32
C PRO A 24 17.79 -4.57 4.59
N PRO A 25 17.82 -4.12 5.86
CA PRO A 25 17.75 -2.70 6.17
C PRO A 25 19.03 -1.99 5.71
N LEU A 26 18.89 -0.72 5.35
CA LEU A 26 20.02 0.16 5.08
C LEU A 26 20.83 0.43 6.36
N PRO A 27 22.10 0.83 6.24
CA PRO A 27 22.88 1.31 7.38
C PRO A 27 22.14 2.41 8.15
N MET A 28 22.24 2.39 9.48
CA MET A 28 21.51 3.32 10.35
C MET A 28 21.74 4.78 9.94
N GLU A 29 22.98 5.14 9.65
CA GLU A 29 23.38 6.50 9.25
C GLU A 29 22.64 6.95 7.99
N GLU A 30 22.48 6.04 7.02
CA GLU A 30 21.77 6.32 5.78
C GLU A 30 20.26 6.48 6.02
N VAL A 31 19.66 5.62 6.85
CA VAL A 31 18.24 5.75 7.24
C VAL A 31 17.99 7.11 7.92
N MET A 32 18.88 7.53 8.82
CA MET A 32 18.78 8.82 9.50
C MET A 32 18.89 9.99 8.51
N GLN A 33 19.91 9.97 7.64
CA GLN A 33 20.12 11.02 6.63
C GLN A 33 18.92 11.17 5.69
N ARG A 34 18.39 10.04 5.18
CA ARG A 34 17.20 10.04 4.33
C ARG A 34 15.97 10.57 5.06
N SER A 35 15.79 10.18 6.33
CA SER A 35 14.66 10.64 7.15
C SER A 35 14.73 12.13 7.43
N GLU A 36 15.91 12.66 7.72
CA GLU A 36 16.12 14.09 7.95
C GLU A 36 15.92 14.93 6.69
N PHE A 37 16.38 14.42 5.54
CA PHE A 37 16.27 15.10 4.25
C PHE A 37 14.82 15.44 3.86
N VAL A 38 13.88 14.55 4.18
CA VAL A 38 12.47 14.69 3.82
C VAL A 38 11.64 15.50 4.83
N ILE A 39 12.24 15.93 5.95
CA ILE A 39 11.52 16.75 6.95
C ILE A 39 11.09 18.08 6.32
N GLY A 40 9.81 18.41 6.48
CA GLY A 40 9.24 19.67 5.99
C GLY A 40 8.93 19.69 4.49
N GLN A 41 9.17 18.58 3.79
CA GLN A 41 8.70 18.42 2.42
C GLN A 41 7.23 17.99 2.42
N GLU A 42 6.45 18.56 1.52
CA GLU A 42 5.12 18.05 1.20
C GLU A 42 5.25 16.92 0.18
N VAL A 43 4.56 15.81 0.43
CA VAL A 43 4.51 14.66 -0.46
C VAL A 43 3.06 14.37 -0.82
N GLU A 44 2.83 13.94 -2.06
CA GLU A 44 1.52 13.45 -2.46
C GLU A 44 1.18 12.19 -1.67
N TYR A 45 0.09 12.25 -0.91
CA TYR A 45 -0.38 11.13 -0.12
C TYR A 45 -1.48 10.38 -0.86
N ASP A 46 -1.25 9.08 -1.08
CA ASP A 46 -2.25 8.19 -1.64
C ASP A 46 -2.29 6.90 -0.83
N VAL A 47 -3.46 6.54 -0.31
CA VAL A 47 -3.65 5.36 0.56
C VAL A 47 -3.24 4.05 -0.14
N LEU A 48 -3.39 4.00 -1.46
CA LEU A 48 -3.14 2.83 -2.30
C LEU A 48 -1.72 2.78 -2.87
N VAL A 49 -1.02 3.90 -3.02
CA VAL A 49 0.33 3.89 -3.64
C VAL A 49 1.41 4.66 -2.89
N ASN A 50 1.08 5.69 -2.09
CA ASN A 50 2.05 6.54 -1.37
C ASN A 50 1.60 6.79 0.07
N ASN A 51 1.32 5.72 0.80
CA ASN A 51 0.87 5.80 2.18
C ASN A 51 2.05 5.83 3.18
N CYS A 52 1.72 5.89 4.47
CA CYS A 52 2.72 5.95 5.55
C CYS A 52 3.67 4.73 5.56
N GLU A 53 3.17 3.52 5.29
CA GLU A 53 3.97 2.29 5.27
C GLU A 53 4.95 2.32 4.09
N HIS A 54 4.47 2.73 2.92
CA HIS A 54 5.31 2.92 1.73
C HIS A 54 6.43 3.93 1.98
N PHE A 55 6.10 5.06 2.64
CA PHE A 55 7.08 6.08 2.97
C PHE A 55 8.17 5.58 3.92
N VAL A 56 7.81 4.97 5.06
CA VAL A 56 8.81 4.51 6.04
C VAL A 56 9.63 3.31 5.55
N THR A 57 9.09 2.49 4.65
CA THR A 57 9.84 1.38 4.02
C THR A 57 10.83 1.88 2.99
N LEU A 58 10.47 2.90 2.19
CA LEU A 58 11.42 3.59 1.31
C LEU A 58 12.62 4.15 2.09
N LEU A 59 12.37 4.71 3.28
CA LEU A 59 13.45 5.23 4.13
C LEU A 59 14.32 4.12 4.73
N ARG A 60 13.72 3.01 5.20
CA ARG A 60 14.44 1.92 5.89
C ARG A 60 15.17 0.97 4.95
N TYR A 61 14.55 0.61 3.83
CA TYR A 61 15.01 -0.46 2.93
C TYR A 61 15.46 0.08 1.57
N GLY A 62 15.19 1.34 1.27
CA GLY A 62 15.44 1.92 -0.06
C GLY A 62 14.40 1.54 -1.11
N GLU A 63 13.41 0.74 -0.74
CA GLU A 63 12.28 0.32 -1.58
C GLU A 63 10.98 0.53 -0.83
N GLY A 64 10.03 1.25 -1.45
CA GLY A 64 8.73 1.51 -0.87
C GLY A 64 7.81 0.31 -1.05
N VAL A 65 7.42 -0.31 0.06
CA VAL A 65 6.55 -1.50 0.08
C VAL A 65 5.38 -1.23 1.04
N SER A 66 4.15 -1.52 0.62
CA SER A 66 3.00 -1.48 1.51
C SER A 66 2.08 -2.68 1.30
N GLU A 67 1.84 -3.42 2.38
CA GLU A 67 0.87 -4.51 2.37
C GLU A 67 -0.56 -3.96 2.22
N GLN A 68 -0.84 -2.80 2.84
CA GLN A 68 -2.15 -2.15 2.72
C GLN A 68 -2.48 -1.86 1.24
N ALA A 69 -1.53 -1.26 0.53
CA ALA A 69 -1.62 -1.02 -0.92
C ALA A 69 -1.87 -2.31 -1.69
N ASN A 70 -1.03 -3.32 -1.47
CA ASN A 70 -1.10 -4.61 -2.17
C ASN A 70 -2.46 -5.32 -1.96
N ARG A 71 -2.99 -5.29 -0.73
CA ARG A 71 -4.30 -5.89 -0.40
C ARG A 71 -5.45 -5.16 -1.06
N ALA A 72 -5.41 -3.83 -1.09
CA ALA A 72 -6.46 -3.02 -1.71
C ALA A 72 -6.52 -3.23 -3.23
N ILE A 73 -5.36 -3.20 -3.91
CA ILE A 73 -5.25 -3.45 -5.35
C ILE A 73 -5.77 -4.85 -5.70
N SER A 74 -5.38 -5.87 -4.93
CA SER A 74 -5.84 -7.26 -5.13
C SER A 74 -7.37 -7.38 -5.02
N THR A 75 -7.98 -6.73 -4.02
CA THR A 75 -9.43 -6.76 -3.80
C THR A 75 -10.19 -6.12 -4.97
N ILE A 76 -9.72 -4.98 -5.46
CA ILE A 76 -10.33 -4.28 -6.61
C ILE A 76 -10.25 -5.14 -7.88
N GLY A 77 -9.09 -5.78 -8.11
CA GLY A 77 -8.89 -6.68 -9.25
C GLY A 77 -9.90 -7.84 -9.25
N LEU A 78 -10.12 -8.48 -8.09
CA LEU A 78 -11.06 -9.58 -7.96
C LEU A 78 -12.50 -9.16 -8.24
N VAL A 79 -12.96 -8.04 -7.65
CA VAL A 79 -14.32 -7.53 -7.88
C VAL A 79 -14.55 -7.19 -9.36
N THR A 80 -13.56 -6.55 -9.99
CA THR A 80 -13.64 -6.16 -11.41
C THR A 80 -13.73 -7.39 -12.31
N ALA A 81 -12.91 -8.42 -12.05
CA ALA A 81 -12.94 -9.67 -12.81
C ALA A 81 -14.29 -10.39 -12.70
N VAL A 82 -14.85 -10.46 -11.50
CA VAL A 82 -16.15 -11.08 -11.24
C VAL A 82 -17.29 -10.32 -11.94
N ALA A 83 -17.35 -9.00 -11.78
CA ALA A 83 -18.37 -8.17 -12.45
C ALA A 83 -18.26 -8.27 -13.98
N GLY A 84 -17.04 -8.31 -14.51
CA GLY A 84 -16.77 -8.55 -15.92
C GLY A 84 -17.33 -9.90 -16.38
N ALA A 85 -16.99 -10.99 -15.68
CA ALA A 85 -17.47 -12.33 -16.00
C ALA A 85 -19.00 -12.44 -15.98
N PHE A 86 -19.67 -11.86 -14.97
CA PHE A 86 -21.13 -11.82 -14.91
C PHE A 86 -21.75 -11.00 -16.06
N SER A 87 -21.16 -9.86 -16.41
CA SER A 87 -21.62 -9.03 -17.53
C SER A 87 -21.45 -9.76 -18.86
N PHE A 88 -20.32 -10.44 -19.07
CA PHE A 88 -20.07 -11.26 -20.26
C PHE A 88 -21.01 -12.47 -20.35
N LEU A 89 -21.24 -13.19 -19.25
CA LEU A 89 -22.18 -14.32 -19.20
C LEU A 89 -23.63 -13.87 -19.45
N GLY A 90 -24.04 -12.74 -18.88
CA GLY A 90 -25.36 -12.15 -19.11
C GLY A 90 -25.58 -11.75 -20.57
N LEU A 91 -24.59 -11.11 -21.20
CA LEU A 91 -24.60 -10.78 -22.63
C LEU A 91 -24.61 -12.05 -23.51
N PHE A 92 -23.80 -13.05 -23.16
CA PHE A 92 -23.70 -14.31 -23.90
C PHE A 92 -25.04 -15.08 -23.87
N SER A 93 -25.67 -15.18 -22.70
CA SER A 93 -26.98 -15.83 -22.54
C SER A 93 -28.08 -15.09 -23.31
N LYS A 94 -28.07 -13.75 -23.31
CA LYS A 94 -29.00 -12.94 -24.11
C LYS A 94 -28.83 -13.19 -25.62
N ARG A 95 -27.59 -13.36 -26.10
CA ARG A 95 -27.28 -13.62 -27.52
C ARG A 95 -27.70 -15.02 -27.97
N GLN A 96 -27.63 -16.02 -27.09
CA GLN A 96 -28.15 -17.36 -27.40
C GLN A 96 -29.68 -17.36 -27.50
N ARG A 97 -30.41 -16.71 -26.58
CA ARG A 97 -31.88 -16.66 -26.66
C ARG A 97 -32.43 -16.02 -27.94
N VAL A 98 -31.73 -15.05 -28.52
CA VAL A 98 -32.16 -14.37 -29.76
C VAL A 98 -32.01 -15.27 -31.01
N LYS A 99 -31.17 -16.31 -30.97
CA LYS A 99 -30.97 -17.22 -32.11
C LYS A 99 -31.95 -18.40 -32.18
N TYR A 100 -32.79 -18.60 -31.17
CA TYR A 100 -33.72 -19.74 -31.07
C TYR A 100 -35.20 -19.36 -31.29
N TYR A 101 -35.48 -18.22 -31.92
CA TYR A 101 -36.81 -17.82 -32.39
C TYR A 101 -36.83 -17.60 -33.90
#